data_AF-A0AAN4R0V5-F1
#
_entry.id   AF-A0AAN4R0V5-F1
#
_cell.length_a   1.000
_cell.length_b   1.000
_cell.length_c   1.000
_cell.angle_alpha   90.00
_cell.angle_beta   90.00
_cell.angle_gamma   90.00
#
_symmetry.space_group_name_H-M   'P 1'
#
loop_
_entity.id
_entity.type
_entity.pdbx_description
1 polymer ?
#
loop_
_entity_poly.entity_id
_entity_poly.type
_entity_poly.pdbx_seq_one_letter_code
_entity_poly.pdbx_strand_id
1 'polypeptide(L)'
;MPAIREAMLASKPALPPSLERPWRGWHDLQHDRAWLTDLVGAAMGKIRGVSRPGGISWQALARWCEANAVSEDDRPWIEDQIRAMDSVFMAYRNRRITEDIEQFMKG
;
A
#
# COMPACT_ATOMS: atom_id res chain seq x y z
N MET A 1 23.52 20.72 -1.37
CA MET A 1 22.19 20.09 -1.32
C MET A 1 22.40 18.60 -1.14
N PRO A 2 21.98 17.98 -0.03
CA PRO A 2 22.03 16.52 0.09
C PRO A 2 21.26 15.95 -1.10
N ALA A 3 21.83 14.95 -1.77
CA ALA A 3 21.11 14.27 -2.85
C ALA A 3 19.78 13.77 -2.27
N ILE A 4 18.67 13.85 -3.02
CA ILE A 4 17.30 13.49 -2.57
C ILE A 4 17.27 12.19 -1.74
N ARG A 5 18.13 11.22 -2.11
CA ARG A 5 18.37 9.97 -1.37
C ARG A 5 18.76 10.16 0.10
N GLU A 6 19.69 11.06 0.43
CA GLU A 6 20.15 11.31 1.80
C GLU A 6 19.06 11.96 2.65
N ALA A 7 18.29 12.88 2.07
CA ALA A 7 17.15 13.48 2.74
C ALA A 7 16.02 12.47 3.00
N MET A 8 15.74 11.57 2.04
CA MET A 8 14.78 10.48 2.23
C MET A 8 15.22 9.48 3.29
N LEU A 9 16.50 9.11 3.32
CA LEU A 9 17.05 8.20 4.34
C LEU A 9 17.01 8.83 5.75
N ALA A 10 17.28 10.13 5.87
CA ALA A 10 17.16 10.86 7.14
C ALA A 10 15.71 10.95 7.65
N SER A 11 14.72 10.85 6.76
CA SER A 11 13.29 10.86 7.09
C SER A 11 12.68 9.47 7.34
N LYS A 12 13.47 8.39 7.19
CA LYS A 12 12.97 7.04 7.44
C LYS A 12 12.65 6.91 8.94
N PRO A 13 11.43 6.54 9.33
CA PRO A 13 11.14 6.24 10.71
C PRO A 13 12.07 5.11 11.18
N ALA A 14 12.78 5.33 12.29
CA ALA A 14 13.56 4.27 12.93
C ALA A 14 12.58 3.24 13.48
N LEU A 15 12.44 2.12 12.79
CA LEU A 15 11.58 1.02 13.21
C LEU A 15 12.36 0.10 14.16
N PRO A 16 11.70 -0.46 15.18
CA PRO A 16 12.25 -1.58 15.94
C PRO A 16 12.72 -2.69 15.00
N PRO A 17 13.81 -3.42 15.30
CA PRO A 17 14.33 -4.49 14.44
C PRO A 17 13.28 -5.53 14.05
N SER A 18 12.33 -5.83 14.96
CA SER A 18 11.22 -6.74 14.70
C SER A 18 10.28 -6.25 13.60
N LEU A 19 10.08 -4.94 13.46
CA LEU A 19 9.16 -4.34 12.49
C LEU A 19 9.81 -4.02 11.14
N GLU A 20 11.13 -4.04 11.04
CA GLU A 20 11.82 -3.78 9.77
C GLU A 20 11.47 -4.81 8.69
N ARG A 21 11.37 -6.09 9.07
CA ARG A 21 11.09 -7.18 8.13
C ARG A 21 9.65 -7.15 7.60
N PRO A 22 8.60 -7.01 8.44
CA PRO A 22 7.25 -6.71 7.97
C PRO A 22 7.19 -5.48 7.08
N TRP A 23 7.76 -4.35 7.52
CA TRP A 23 7.70 -3.09 6.77
C TRP A 23 8.32 -3.24 5.38
N ARG A 24 9.48 -3.90 5.28
CA ARG A 24 10.12 -4.20 4.00
C ARG A 24 9.20 -5.06 3.12
N GLY A 25 8.61 -6.12 3.68
CA GLY A 25 7.72 -6.99 2.91
C GLY A 25 6.49 -6.27 2.38
N TRP A 26 5.84 -5.44 3.20
CA TRP A 26 4.75 -4.61 2.72
C TRP A 26 5.22 -3.62 1.65
N HIS A 27 6.36 -2.96 1.84
CA HIS A 27 6.90 -1.97 0.91
C HIS A 27 7.30 -2.60 -0.44
N ASP A 28 7.88 -3.80 -0.46
CA ASP A 28 8.20 -4.51 -1.69
C ASP A 28 6.91 -4.87 -2.44
N LEU A 29 5.95 -5.47 -1.72
CA LEU A 29 4.70 -5.98 -2.29
C LEU A 29 3.70 -4.89 -2.68
N GLN A 30 3.80 -3.68 -2.11
CA GLN A 30 2.85 -2.61 -2.43
C GLN A 30 2.91 -2.20 -3.91
N HIS A 31 4.07 -2.36 -4.55
CA HIS A 31 4.29 -1.95 -5.94
C HIS A 31 3.72 -2.97 -6.93
N ASP A 32 3.61 -4.23 -6.52
CA ASP A 32 3.13 -5.34 -7.35
C ASP A 32 1.62 -5.58 -7.19
N ARG A 33 0.93 -4.79 -6.35
CA ARG A 33 -0.52 -4.94 -6.15
C ARG A 33 -1.29 -4.62 -7.43
N ALA A 34 -2.46 -5.25 -7.56
CA ALA A 34 -3.41 -4.89 -8.61
C ALA A 34 -3.96 -3.47 -8.37
N TRP A 35 -4.17 -2.72 -9.45
CA TRP A 35 -4.83 -1.42 -9.44
C TRP A 35 -6.04 -1.45 -10.37
N LEU A 36 -7.19 -1.00 -9.86
CA LEU A 36 -8.41 -0.84 -10.65
C LEU A 36 -8.60 0.64 -10.97
N THR A 37 -8.95 0.93 -12.22
CA THR A 37 -9.31 2.29 -12.63
C THR A 37 -10.82 2.39 -12.73
N ASP A 38 -11.40 3.27 -11.91
CA ASP A 38 -12.82 3.59 -11.98
C ASP A 38 -13.00 4.94 -12.67
N LEU A 39 -14.01 5.04 -13.54
CA LEU A 39 -14.44 6.28 -14.16
C LEU A 39 -15.78 6.70 -13.58
N VAL A 40 -15.83 7.90 -13.00
CA VAL A 40 -17.04 8.50 -12.44
C VAL A 40 -17.50 9.62 -13.36
N GLY A 41 -18.72 9.50 -13.89
CA GLY A 41 -19.37 10.55 -14.68
C GLY A 41 -20.28 11.43 -13.82
N ALA A 42 -20.24 12.74 -14.05
CA ALA A 42 -21.16 13.72 -13.47
C ALA A 42 -21.87 14.51 -14.57
N ALA A 43 -22.87 15.32 -14.20
CA ALA A 43 -23.63 16.13 -15.13
C ALA A 43 -22.73 17.06 -15.98
N MET A 44 -23.24 17.49 -17.15
CA MET A 44 -22.55 18.38 -18.09
C MET A 44 -21.23 17.82 -18.67
N GLY A 45 -21.09 16.48 -18.73
CA GLY A 45 -19.94 15.82 -19.39
C GLY A 45 -18.65 15.79 -18.56
N LYS A 46 -18.70 16.12 -17.26
CA LYS A 46 -17.55 15.98 -16.37
C LYS A 46 -17.26 14.49 -16.11
N ILE A 47 -16.01 14.06 -16.26
CA ILE A 47 -15.55 12.70 -15.94
C ILE A 47 -14.34 12.78 -15.00
N ARG A 48 -14.32 11.95 -13.96
CA ARG A 48 -13.20 11.79 -13.03
C ARG A 48 -12.72 10.34 -13.05
N GLY A 49 -11.46 10.13 -13.41
CA GLY A 49 -10.79 8.84 -13.24
C GLY A 49 -10.13 8.75 -11.88
N VAL A 50 -10.33 7.63 -11.18
CA VAL A 50 -9.65 7.33 -9.91
C VAL A 50 -9.02 5.94 -9.97
N SER A 51 -7.88 5.77 -9.31
CA SER A 51 -7.19 4.48 -9.21
C SER A 51 -7.34 3.91 -7.80
N ARG A 52 -8.05 2.79 -7.68
CA ARG A 52 -8.24 2.06 -6.42
C ARG A 52 -7.19 0.95 -6.28
N PRO A 53 -6.49 0.89 -5.13
CA PRO A 53 -5.58 -0.21 -4.87
C PRO A 53 -6.36 -1.48 -4.52
N GLY A 54 -5.94 -2.60 -5.10
CA GLY A 54 -6.25 -3.93 -4.60
C GLY A 54 -5.40 -4.29 -3.39
N GLY A 55 -5.83 -5.31 -2.65
CA GLY A 55 -5.04 -5.91 -1.58
C GLY A 55 -3.86 -6.72 -2.13
N ILE A 56 -2.81 -6.87 -1.33
CA ILE A 56 -1.69 -7.77 -1.64
C ILE A 56 -2.23 -9.20 -1.75
N SER A 57 -1.90 -9.93 -2.81
CA SER A 57 -2.41 -11.30 -2.98
C SER A 57 -1.71 -12.27 -2.02
N TRP A 58 -2.42 -13.32 -1.58
CA TRP A 58 -1.83 -14.38 -0.76
C TRP A 58 -0.62 -15.04 -1.44
N GLN A 59 -0.69 -15.22 -2.76
CA GLN A 59 0.40 -15.82 -3.54
C GLN A 59 1.64 -14.92 -3.56
N ALA A 60 1.46 -13.60 -3.70
CA ALA A 60 2.57 -12.65 -3.67
C ALA A 60 3.24 -12.63 -2.29
N LEU A 61 2.44 -12.67 -1.22
CA LEU A 61 2.92 -12.73 0.15
C LEU A 61 3.71 -14.02 0.43
N ALA A 62 3.17 -15.18 0.06
CA ALA A 62 3.85 -16.47 0.23
C ALA A 62 5.18 -16.51 -0.52
N ARG A 63 5.20 -16.08 -1.79
CA ARG A 63 6.42 -15.99 -2.61
C ARG A 63 7.45 -15.05 -2.00
N TRP A 64 7.02 -13.93 -1.43
CA TRP A 64 7.94 -13.02 -0.76
C TRP A 64 8.56 -13.65 0.48
N CYS A 65 7.76 -14.34 1.30
CA CYS A 65 8.25 -15.08 2.47
C CYS A 65 9.28 -16.16 2.08
N GLU A 66 9.02 -16.90 1.02
CA GLU A 66 9.96 -17.89 0.46
C GLU A 66 11.25 -17.23 -0.04
N ALA A 67 11.14 -16.20 -0.88
CA ALA A 67 12.30 -15.49 -1.45
C ALA A 67 13.17 -14.80 -0.38
N ASN A 68 12.57 -14.42 0.75
CA ASN A 68 13.26 -13.77 1.87
C ASN A 68 13.66 -14.75 2.97
N ALA A 69 13.54 -16.07 2.77
CA ALA A 69 13.85 -17.10 3.77
C ALA A 69 13.23 -16.80 5.15
N VAL A 70 11.95 -16.44 5.17
CA VAL A 70 11.19 -16.31 6.42
C VAL A 70 10.99 -17.71 6.99
N SER A 71 11.38 -17.91 8.26
CA SER A 71 11.23 -19.19 8.95
C SER A 71 9.75 -19.57 9.04
N GLU A 72 9.46 -20.87 9.15
CA GLU A 72 8.06 -21.32 9.31
C GLU A 72 7.44 -20.78 10.61
N ASP A 73 8.23 -20.66 11.68
CA ASP A 73 7.79 -20.13 12.97
C ASP A 73 7.44 -18.63 12.90
N ASP A 74 8.21 -17.84 12.15
CA ASP A 74 7.99 -16.39 12.02
C ASP A 74 6.92 -16.05 10.96
N ARG A 75 6.65 -16.98 10.02
CA ARG A 75 5.81 -16.71 8.85
C ARG A 75 4.41 -16.21 9.23
N PRO A 76 3.65 -16.84 10.14
CA PRO A 76 2.32 -16.36 10.51
C PRO A 76 2.35 -14.91 11.02
N TRP A 77 3.31 -14.60 11.89
CA TRP A 77 3.44 -13.25 12.45
C TRP A 77 3.79 -12.22 11.37
N ILE A 78 4.75 -12.52 10.49
CA ILE A 78 5.13 -11.62 9.37
C ILE A 78 3.95 -11.37 8.43
N GLU A 79 3.22 -12.42 8.06
CA GLU A 79 2.06 -12.34 7.19
C GLU A 79 0.97 -11.45 7.80
N ASP A 80 0.66 -11.65 9.09
CA ASP A 80 -0.31 -10.84 9.81
C ASP A 80 0.08 -9.37 9.89
N GLN A 81 1.36 -9.07 10.15
CA GLN A 81 1.84 -7.69 10.18
C GLN A 81 1.73 -7.01 8.79
N ILE A 82 2.12 -7.71 7.72
CA ILE A 82 2.00 -7.20 6.34
C ILE A 82 0.53 -6.95 5.99
N ARG A 83 -0.36 -7.89 6.35
CA ARG A 83 -1.81 -7.75 6.18
C ARG A 83 -2.39 -6.57 6.95
N ALA A 84 -1.96 -6.37 8.19
CA ALA A 84 -2.40 -5.24 9.01
C ALA A 84 -2.02 -3.91 8.36
N MET A 85 -0.76 -3.75 7.92
CA MET A 85 -0.33 -2.54 7.22
C MET A 85 -1.08 -2.32 5.90
N ASP A 86 -1.32 -3.39 5.14
CA ASP A 86 -2.08 -3.32 3.90
C ASP A 86 -3.52 -2.86 4.13
N SER A 87 -4.17 -3.36 5.18
CA SER A 87 -5.53 -2.96 5.56
C SER A 87 -5.61 -1.46 5.87
N VAL A 88 -4.63 -0.91 6.60
CA VAL A 88 -4.57 0.51 6.96
C VAL A 88 -4.34 1.36 5.71
N PHE A 89 -3.42 0.96 4.83
CA PHE A 89 -3.19 1.65 3.56
C PHE A 89 -4.44 1.67 2.69
N MET A 90 -5.11 0.53 2.52
CA MET A 90 -6.33 0.43 1.73
C MET A 90 -7.44 1.31 2.30
N ALA A 91 -7.68 1.26 3.60
CA ALA A 91 -8.68 2.09 4.26
C ALA A 91 -8.40 3.58 4.04
N TYR A 92 -7.16 4.02 4.25
CA TYR A 92 -6.76 5.41 4.05
C TYR A 92 -6.92 5.86 2.58
N ARG A 93 -6.45 5.06 1.62
CA ARG A 93 -6.55 5.37 0.19
C ARG A 93 -8.00 5.39 -0.28
N ASN A 94 -8.79 4.39 0.09
CA ASN A 94 -10.19 4.32 -0.31
C ASN A 94 -11.00 5.46 0.27
N ARG A 95 -10.77 5.85 1.54
CA ARG A 95 -11.41 7.03 2.14
C ARG A 95 -11.10 8.28 1.33
N ARG A 96 -9.82 8.54 1.03
CA ARG A 96 -9.41 9.71 0.25
C ARG A 96 -10.00 9.72 -1.17
N ILE A 97 -10.13 8.56 -1.81
CA ILE A 97 -10.78 8.44 -3.12
C ILE A 97 -12.27 8.77 -3.02
N THR A 98 -12.95 8.27 -1.98
CA THR A 98 -14.36 8.61 -1.73
C THR A 98 -14.54 10.12 -1.51
N GLU A 99 -13.70 10.74 -0.67
CA GLU A 99 -13.71 12.19 -0.44
C GLU A 99 -13.48 12.99 -1.74
N ASP A 100 -12.53 12.56 -2.60
CA ASP A 100 -12.26 13.18 -3.90
C ASP A 100 -13.45 13.08 -4.85
N ILE A 101 -14.10 11.91 -4.91
CA ILE A 101 -15.30 11.71 -5.72
C ILE A 101 -16.45 12.59 -5.20
N GLU A 102 -16.69 12.61 -3.89
CA GLU A 102 -17.75 13.43 -3.30
C GLU A 102 -17.55 14.92 -3.56
N GLN A 103 -16.30 15.39 -3.47
CA GLN A 103 -15.97 16.77 -3.81
C GLN A 103 -16.22 17.06 -5.29
N PHE A 104 -15.80 16.16 -6.18
CA PHE A 104 -16.06 16.28 -7.61
C PHE A 104 -17.55 16.32 -7.94
N MET A 105 -18.37 15.53 -7.26
CA MET A 105 -19.82 15.48 -7.47
C MET A 105 -20.55 16.75 -7.00
N LYS A 106 -19.98 17.51 -6.06
CA LYS A 106 -20.56 18.76 -5.56
C LYS A 106 -20.42 19.94 -6.53
N GLY A 107 -19.55 19.84 -7.53
CA GLY A 107 -19.40 20.85 -8.59
C GLY A 107 -18.06 21.56 -8.59
#